data_AF-A0A5C5WDX5-F1
#
_entry.id   AF-A0A5C5WDX5-F1
#
_cell.length_a   1.000
_cell.length_b   1.000
_cell.length_c   1.000
_cell.angle_alpha   90.00
_cell.angle_beta   90.00
_cell.angle_gamma   90.00
#
_symmetry.space_group_name_H-M   'P 1'
#
loop_
_entity.id
_entity.type
_entity.pdbx_description
1 polymer ?
#
loop_
_entity_poly.entity_id
_entity_poly.type
_entity_poly.pdbx_seq_one_letter_code
_entity_poly.pdbx_strand_id
1 'polypeptide(L)'
;MSAELPNPSDASDSKPLFSVADPRVLRTLDASLNRAAEGLRVVEDYARFIRDDALLTEQLKRLRHGLAELGRVFPWQDRLALRETASDVGVSISTLSETCRASAEEVCIASLERSQQALRSLEEFAKTVDGAPSAGFERLRYETYQIAKAIAAGQRGSDRLASARLYVILDGSGSLADFSALVTSLCQAGVGVVQLREKGLCDRALVCFARAMVTAAADFPTLTIVNDRPDLAVLAGADGVHVGQEELSVHDARAIVGPQRLIGVSTHNVEQLKQAVKSGADYVGLGPTFPSKTKRFESFAGLDFLREAAVTTSLPAYAIGGITEENLADVLATGAQRIAVSAAVTGSAEPAEAARRLLKQLAVR
;
A
#
# COMPACT_ATOMS: atom_id res chain seq x y z
N MET A 1 -33.03 -43.38 -17.80
CA MET A 1 -32.60 -43.32 -19.20
C MET A 1 -31.23 -42.69 -19.21
N SER A 2 -30.21 -43.51 -19.47
CA SER A 2 -28.80 -43.13 -19.48
C SER A 2 -28.55 -42.15 -20.63
N ALA A 3 -28.09 -40.94 -20.32
CA ALA A 3 -27.60 -40.00 -21.32
C ALA A 3 -26.13 -40.34 -21.60
N GLU A 4 -25.85 -40.82 -22.80
CA GLU A 4 -24.51 -41.15 -23.28
C GLU A 4 -23.61 -39.90 -23.29
N LEU A 5 -22.37 -40.07 -22.84
CA LEU A 5 -21.31 -39.08 -22.98
C LEU A 5 -20.92 -38.95 -24.46
N PRO A 6 -20.63 -37.74 -24.96
CA PRO A 6 -20.26 -37.56 -26.36
C PRO A 6 -18.94 -38.27 -26.70
N ASN A 7 -18.93 -38.88 -27.88
CA ASN A 7 -17.84 -39.68 -28.44
C ASN A 7 -16.58 -38.82 -28.71
N PRO A 8 -15.35 -39.27 -28.43
CA PRO A 8 -14.13 -38.43 -28.54
C PRO A 8 -13.67 -38.14 -29.98
N SER A 9 -14.45 -38.48 -31.01
CA SER A 9 -14.01 -38.47 -32.41
C SER A 9 -14.47 -37.27 -33.25
N ASP A 10 -15.17 -36.29 -32.67
CA ASP A 10 -15.52 -35.03 -33.37
C ASP A 10 -14.45 -33.94 -33.17
N ALA A 11 -13.18 -34.34 -33.11
CA ALA A 11 -12.03 -33.45 -33.20
C ALA A 11 -11.70 -33.15 -34.67
N SER A 12 -12.64 -32.58 -35.43
CA SER A 12 -12.34 -32.06 -36.77
C SER A 12 -13.34 -30.99 -37.19
N ASP A 13 -13.15 -29.76 -36.71
CA ASP A 13 -13.40 -28.53 -37.49
C ASP A 13 -13.00 -27.22 -36.79
N SER A 14 -11.97 -27.22 -35.93
CA SER A 14 -11.31 -25.96 -35.58
C SER A 14 -10.41 -25.55 -36.74
N LYS A 15 -10.90 -24.68 -37.64
CA LYS A 15 -10.00 -23.91 -38.52
C LYS A 15 -8.86 -23.36 -37.65
N PRO A 16 -7.57 -23.48 -38.03
CA PRO A 16 -6.52 -22.84 -37.27
C PRO A 16 -6.83 -21.34 -37.23
N LEU A 17 -7.02 -20.80 -36.01
CA LEU A 17 -7.21 -19.38 -35.71
C LEU A 17 -6.24 -18.49 -36.53
N PHE A 18 -5.08 -19.05 -36.84
CA PHE A 18 -3.94 -18.41 -37.51
C PHE A 18 -3.96 -18.44 -39.04
N SER A 19 -4.90 -19.12 -39.71
CA SER A 19 -4.95 -19.11 -41.19
C SER A 19 -5.46 -17.79 -41.80
N VAL A 20 -6.00 -16.88 -40.97
CA VAL A 20 -6.61 -15.60 -41.41
C VAL A 20 -6.01 -14.37 -40.69
N ALA A 21 -5.22 -14.57 -39.63
CA ALA A 21 -4.64 -13.47 -38.85
C ALA A 21 -3.44 -12.83 -39.56
N ASP A 22 -3.38 -11.50 -39.60
CA ASP A 22 -2.24 -10.75 -40.15
C ASP A 22 -0.96 -11.09 -39.35
N PRO A 23 0.11 -11.62 -39.97
CA PRO A 23 1.35 -11.97 -39.29
C PRO A 23 1.97 -10.81 -38.50
N ARG A 24 1.72 -9.56 -38.92
CA ARG A 24 2.18 -8.35 -38.21
C ARG A 24 1.46 -8.15 -36.88
N VAL A 25 0.20 -8.57 -36.78
CA VAL A 25 -0.56 -8.54 -35.52
C VAL A 25 0.00 -9.56 -34.53
N LEU A 26 0.31 -10.77 -35.00
CA LEU A 26 0.90 -11.82 -34.15
C LEU A 26 2.28 -11.40 -33.61
N ARG A 27 3.08 -10.70 -34.42
CA ARG A 27 4.33 -10.06 -33.96
C ARG A 27 4.08 -9.03 -32.85
N THR A 28 3.07 -8.19 -33.01
CA THR A 28 2.70 -7.19 -31.99
C THR A 28 2.27 -7.86 -30.68
N LEU A 29 1.50 -8.95 -30.76
CA LEU A 29 1.09 -9.73 -29.59
C LEU A 29 2.29 -10.40 -28.90
N ASP A 30 3.22 -10.99 -29.66
CA ASP A 30 4.46 -11.55 -29.11
C ASP A 30 5.30 -10.50 -28.37
N ALA A 31 5.59 -9.39 -29.05
CA ALA A 31 6.38 -8.30 -28.47
C ALA A 31 5.72 -7.73 -27.21
N SER A 32 4.40 -7.54 -27.22
CA SER A 32 3.67 -7.00 -26.06
C SER A 32 3.58 -8.00 -24.90
N LEU A 33 3.43 -9.30 -25.17
CA LEU A 33 3.50 -10.36 -24.14
C LEU A 33 4.87 -10.35 -23.44
N ASN A 34 5.96 -10.29 -24.22
CA ASN A 34 7.31 -10.26 -23.65
C ASN A 34 7.54 -8.98 -22.83
N ARG A 35 7.21 -7.81 -23.37
CA ARG A 35 7.36 -6.53 -22.65
C ARG A 35 6.57 -6.49 -21.34
N ALA A 36 5.33 -6.97 -21.35
CA ALA A 36 4.53 -7.06 -20.14
C ALA A 36 5.13 -8.06 -19.13
N ALA A 37 5.59 -9.22 -19.59
CA ALA A 37 6.19 -10.23 -18.72
C ALA A 37 7.51 -9.75 -18.08
N GLU A 38 8.39 -9.13 -18.88
CA GLU A 38 9.65 -8.54 -18.42
C GLU A 38 9.43 -7.39 -17.45
N GLY A 39 8.53 -6.45 -17.80
CA GLY A 39 8.20 -5.32 -16.94
C GLY A 39 7.62 -5.77 -15.60
N LEU A 40 6.65 -6.69 -15.59
CA LEU A 40 6.08 -7.25 -14.36
C LEU A 40 7.12 -8.02 -13.54
N ARG A 41 8.11 -8.66 -14.19
CA ARG A 41 9.21 -9.34 -13.49
C ARG A 41 10.09 -8.35 -12.73
N VAL A 42 10.45 -7.22 -13.34
CA VAL A 42 11.23 -6.16 -12.69
C VAL A 42 10.46 -5.58 -11.48
N VAL A 43 9.15 -5.37 -11.62
CA VAL A 43 8.31 -4.87 -10.52
C VAL A 43 8.22 -5.89 -9.37
N GLU A 44 8.10 -7.19 -9.67
CA GLU A 44 8.17 -8.24 -8.64
C GLU A 44 9.51 -8.25 -7.92
N ASP A 45 10.62 -8.16 -8.65
CA ASP A 45 11.95 -8.17 -8.05
C ASP A 45 12.15 -6.91 -7.17
N TYR A 46 11.58 -5.76 -7.54
CA TYR A 46 11.52 -4.57 -6.66
C TYR A 46 10.72 -4.84 -5.39
N ALA A 47 9.49 -5.34 -5.50
CA ALA A 47 8.66 -5.65 -4.34
C ALA A 47 9.32 -6.67 -3.40
N ARG A 48 9.99 -7.68 -3.98
CA ARG A 48 10.60 -8.78 -3.24
C ARG A 48 11.93 -8.41 -2.60
N PHE A 49 12.84 -7.80 -3.36
CA PHE A 49 14.24 -7.63 -2.92
C PHE A 49 14.55 -6.22 -2.42
N ILE A 50 13.79 -5.22 -2.84
CA ILE A 50 13.99 -3.83 -2.39
C ILE A 50 13.03 -3.50 -1.25
N ARG A 51 11.76 -3.88 -1.37
CA ARG A 51 10.74 -3.61 -0.35
C ARG A 51 10.56 -4.70 0.69
N ASP A 52 10.99 -5.93 0.40
CA ASP A 52 10.70 -7.11 1.22
C ASP A 52 9.19 -7.25 1.53
N ASP A 53 8.35 -7.00 0.52
CA ASP A 53 6.88 -6.99 0.66
C ASP A 53 6.27 -8.28 0.10
N ALA A 54 5.93 -9.21 0.99
CA ALA A 54 5.39 -10.51 0.61
C ALA A 54 4.04 -10.40 -0.10
N LEU A 55 3.16 -9.51 0.36
CA LEU A 55 1.83 -9.32 -0.21
C LEU A 55 1.90 -8.80 -1.66
N LEU A 56 2.68 -7.75 -1.92
CA LEU A 56 2.88 -7.24 -3.28
C LEU A 56 3.57 -8.27 -4.17
N THR A 57 4.55 -8.99 -3.64
CA THR A 57 5.23 -10.08 -4.36
C THR A 57 4.24 -11.17 -4.80
N GLU A 58 3.34 -11.58 -3.91
CA GLU A 58 2.31 -12.57 -4.24
C GLU A 58 1.35 -12.07 -5.32
N GLN A 59 0.89 -10.83 -5.22
CA GLN A 59 0.00 -10.20 -6.21
C GLN A 59 0.67 -10.12 -7.59
N LEU A 60 1.93 -9.71 -7.65
CA LEU A 60 2.70 -9.62 -8.89
C LEU A 60 2.95 -11.00 -9.50
N LYS A 61 3.22 -12.03 -8.67
CA LYS A 61 3.34 -13.40 -9.14
C LYS A 61 2.02 -13.91 -9.76
N ARG A 62 0.88 -13.62 -9.14
CA ARG A 62 -0.46 -13.97 -9.68
C ARG A 62 -0.72 -13.26 -11.02
N LEU A 63 -0.41 -11.97 -11.12
CA LEU A 63 -0.50 -11.22 -12.36
C LEU A 63 0.34 -11.84 -13.48
N ARG A 64 1.59 -12.20 -13.19
CA ARG A 64 2.47 -12.85 -14.18
C ARG A 64 1.94 -14.21 -14.62
N HIS A 65 1.40 -15.01 -13.69
CA HIS A 65 0.75 -16.27 -14.03
C HIS A 65 -0.48 -16.07 -14.90
N GLY A 66 -1.34 -15.10 -14.58
CA GLY A 66 -2.51 -14.74 -15.39
C GLY A 66 -2.12 -14.27 -16.80
N LEU A 67 -1.07 -13.45 -16.92
CA LEU A 67 -0.53 -13.02 -18.21
C LEU A 67 -0.05 -14.22 -19.05
N ALA A 68 0.71 -15.12 -18.43
CA ALA A 68 1.21 -16.32 -19.10
C ALA A 68 0.08 -17.25 -19.56
N GLU A 69 -0.98 -17.39 -18.75
CA GLU A 69 -2.15 -18.20 -19.08
C GLU A 69 -2.95 -17.62 -20.25
N LEU A 70 -3.27 -16.32 -20.22
CA LEU A 70 -3.94 -15.63 -21.33
C LEU A 70 -3.10 -15.69 -22.61
N GLY A 71 -1.77 -15.58 -22.49
CA GLY A 71 -0.84 -15.69 -23.60
C GLY A 71 -0.83 -17.06 -24.28
N ARG A 72 -1.35 -18.13 -23.66
CA ARG A 72 -1.41 -19.47 -24.28
C ARG A 72 -2.39 -19.55 -25.44
N VAL A 73 -3.37 -18.64 -25.49
CA VAL A 73 -4.30 -18.50 -26.63
C VAL A 73 -3.53 -18.21 -27.92
N PHE A 74 -2.34 -17.62 -27.82
CA PHE A 74 -1.42 -17.39 -28.92
C PHE A 74 -0.23 -18.38 -28.80
N PRO A 75 -0.27 -19.53 -29.51
CA PRO A 75 0.72 -20.58 -29.37
C PRO A 75 2.15 -20.05 -29.52
N TRP A 76 3.01 -20.49 -28.59
CA TRP A 76 4.38 -20.02 -28.55
C TRP A 76 5.15 -20.32 -29.84
N GLN A 77 4.89 -21.46 -30.48
CA GLN A 77 5.55 -21.84 -31.74
C GLN A 77 5.21 -20.86 -32.87
N ASP A 78 3.93 -20.48 -33.00
CA ASP A 78 3.47 -19.56 -34.03
C ASP A 78 4.03 -18.14 -33.81
N ARG A 79 4.04 -17.69 -32.55
CA ARG A 79 4.66 -16.41 -32.18
C ARG A 79 6.16 -16.39 -32.45
N LEU A 80 6.87 -17.48 -32.13
CA LEU A 80 8.31 -17.59 -32.33
C LEU A 80 8.67 -17.60 -33.81
N ALA A 81 7.90 -18.33 -34.64
CA ALA A 81 8.13 -18.40 -36.08
C ALA A 81 8.02 -17.04 -36.78
N LEU A 82 7.24 -16.12 -36.19
CA LEU A 82 7.03 -14.78 -36.72
C LEU A 82 7.93 -13.71 -36.07
N ARG A 83 8.72 -14.08 -35.07
CA ARG A 83 9.62 -13.15 -34.38
C ARG A 83 10.72 -12.71 -35.33
N GLU A 84 10.76 -11.41 -35.60
CA GLU A 84 11.75 -10.79 -36.47
C GLU A 84 12.36 -9.60 -35.73
N THR A 85 13.65 -9.69 -35.43
CA THR A 85 14.42 -8.65 -34.72
C THR A 85 15.44 -7.97 -35.61
N ALA A 86 15.94 -8.64 -36.66
CA ALA A 86 17.00 -8.12 -37.50
C ALA A 86 16.50 -7.02 -38.45
N SER A 87 15.27 -7.14 -38.93
CA SER A 87 14.62 -6.13 -39.78
C SER A 87 13.53 -5.33 -39.06
N ASP A 88 13.50 -5.35 -37.73
CA ASP A 88 12.51 -4.58 -36.97
C ASP A 88 12.86 -3.10 -36.95
N VAL A 89 11.92 -2.27 -37.42
CA VAL A 89 12.13 -0.83 -37.57
C VAL A 89 12.37 -0.12 -36.24
N GLY A 90 11.99 -0.71 -35.11
CA GLY A 90 12.16 -0.14 -33.77
C GLY A 90 13.56 -0.35 -33.18
N VAL A 91 14.34 -1.31 -33.69
CA VAL A 91 15.63 -1.70 -33.07
C VAL A 91 16.68 -0.60 -33.16
N SER A 92 16.69 0.17 -34.26
CA SER A 92 17.61 1.29 -34.45
C SER A 92 17.09 2.63 -33.91
N ILE A 93 15.85 2.66 -33.39
CA ILE A 93 15.22 3.89 -32.89
C ILE A 93 15.36 3.94 -31.37
N SER A 94 16.45 4.54 -30.90
CA SER A 94 16.66 4.87 -29.50
C SER A 94 16.52 6.37 -29.28
N THR A 95 15.82 6.78 -28.23
CA THR A 95 15.87 8.18 -27.76
C THR A 95 17.08 8.37 -26.86
N LEU A 96 17.66 9.59 -26.82
CA LEU A 96 18.80 9.94 -25.96
C LEU A 96 18.51 9.82 -24.45
N SER A 97 17.27 9.51 -24.07
CA SER A 97 16.75 9.54 -22.69
C SER A 97 16.94 8.23 -21.90
N GLU A 98 17.84 7.33 -22.29
CA GLU A 98 17.88 5.96 -21.75
C GLU A 98 19.24 5.49 -21.25
N THR A 99 19.94 6.30 -20.44
CA THR A 99 21.23 5.89 -19.84
C THR A 99 21.27 5.94 -18.32
N CYS A 100 20.30 6.57 -17.65
CA CYS A 100 20.31 6.69 -16.19
C CYS A 100 18.89 6.62 -15.59
N ARG A 101 18.78 5.96 -14.44
CA ARG A 101 17.65 6.02 -13.51
C ARG A 101 18.22 6.36 -12.15
N ALA A 102 17.61 7.31 -11.44
CA ALA A 102 18.17 7.83 -10.19
C ALA A 102 17.94 6.91 -8.98
N SER A 103 16.95 6.01 -9.06
CA SER A 103 16.61 5.10 -7.96
C SER A 103 15.95 3.80 -8.43
N ALA A 104 15.92 2.80 -7.56
CA ALA A 104 15.17 1.56 -7.79
C ALA A 104 13.65 1.82 -7.92
N GLU A 105 13.14 2.87 -7.28
CA GLU A 105 11.75 3.31 -7.40
C GLU A 105 11.44 3.79 -8.82
N GLU A 106 12.29 4.62 -9.41
CA GLU A 106 12.11 5.07 -10.80
C GLU A 106 12.14 3.89 -11.79
N VAL A 107 12.96 2.87 -11.52
CA VAL A 107 12.98 1.63 -12.30
C VAL A 107 11.65 0.89 -12.18
N CYS A 108 11.10 0.78 -10.96
CA CYS A 108 9.80 0.16 -10.71
C CYS A 108 8.66 0.91 -11.43
N ILE A 109 8.60 2.23 -11.29
CA ILE A 109 7.57 3.08 -11.92
C ILE A 109 7.63 2.95 -13.44
N ALA A 110 8.81 3.10 -14.04
CA ALA A 110 8.97 2.97 -15.49
C ALA A 110 8.56 1.57 -15.99
N SER A 111 8.86 0.52 -15.21
CA SER A 111 8.50 -0.86 -15.56
C SER A 111 6.99 -1.11 -15.45
N LEU A 112 6.32 -0.51 -14.47
CA LEU A 112 4.85 -0.51 -14.34
C LEU A 112 4.19 0.18 -15.54
N GLU A 113 4.62 1.39 -15.89
CA GLU A 113 4.07 2.16 -17.01
C GLU A 113 4.22 1.40 -18.34
N ARG A 114 5.40 0.83 -18.61
CA ARG A 114 5.65 0.02 -19.81
C ARG A 114 4.79 -1.24 -19.82
N SER A 115 4.62 -1.90 -18.67
CA SER A 115 3.75 -3.09 -18.56
C SER A 115 2.29 -2.74 -18.85
N GLN A 116 1.81 -1.60 -18.35
CA GLN A 116 0.45 -1.11 -18.58
C GLN A 116 0.20 -0.79 -20.06
N GLN A 117 1.17 -0.16 -20.73
CA GLN A 117 1.12 0.11 -22.17
C GLN A 117 1.10 -1.21 -22.97
N ALA A 118 1.96 -2.16 -22.61
CA ALA A 118 1.99 -3.47 -23.26
C ALA A 118 0.68 -4.26 -23.07
N LEU A 119 0.11 -4.26 -21.87
CA LEU A 119 -1.21 -4.85 -21.60
C LEU A 119 -2.33 -4.18 -22.40
N ARG A 120 -2.25 -2.86 -22.62
CA ARG A 120 -3.18 -2.15 -23.50
C ARG A 120 -3.05 -2.59 -24.96
N SER A 121 -1.83 -2.77 -25.46
CA SER A 121 -1.59 -3.32 -26.80
C SER A 121 -2.15 -4.74 -26.92
N LEU A 122 -1.94 -5.60 -25.91
CA LEU A 122 -2.50 -6.95 -25.87
C LEU A 122 -4.03 -6.94 -25.90
N GLU A 123 -4.65 -6.09 -25.07
CA GLU A 123 -6.11 -5.93 -25.00
C GLU A 123 -6.71 -5.62 -26.37
N GLU A 124 -6.13 -4.66 -27.11
CA GLU A 124 -6.66 -4.19 -28.39
C GLU A 124 -6.31 -5.08 -29.58
N PHE A 125 -5.04 -5.51 -29.71
CA PHE A 125 -4.63 -6.36 -30.83
C PHE A 125 -5.14 -7.79 -30.72
N ALA A 126 -5.48 -8.28 -29.51
CA ALA A 126 -6.10 -9.59 -29.38
C ALA A 126 -7.45 -9.64 -30.12
N LYS A 127 -8.25 -8.56 -30.08
CA LYS A 127 -9.59 -8.48 -30.69
C LYS A 127 -9.61 -8.74 -32.19
N THR A 128 -8.49 -8.56 -32.88
CA THR A 128 -8.37 -8.80 -34.33
C THR A 128 -8.01 -10.25 -34.68
N VAL A 129 -7.67 -11.07 -33.68
CA VAL A 129 -7.32 -12.49 -33.82
C VAL A 129 -8.35 -13.35 -33.08
N ASP A 130 -8.49 -13.12 -31.78
CA ASP A 130 -9.46 -13.76 -30.88
C ASP A 130 -9.83 -12.76 -29.77
N GLY A 131 -11.11 -12.41 -29.67
CA GLY A 131 -11.61 -11.50 -28.65
C GLY A 131 -11.71 -12.11 -27.24
N ALA A 132 -11.69 -13.44 -27.11
CA ALA A 132 -11.84 -14.13 -25.82
C ALA A 132 -10.83 -13.68 -24.74
N PRO A 133 -9.52 -13.53 -25.00
CA PRO A 133 -8.56 -13.09 -23.98
C PRO A 133 -8.59 -11.58 -23.66
N SER A 134 -9.25 -10.73 -24.46
CA SER A 134 -9.18 -9.26 -24.29
C SER A 134 -9.67 -8.79 -22.94
N ALA A 135 -10.79 -9.34 -22.43
CA ALA A 135 -11.30 -9.00 -21.10
C ALA A 135 -10.33 -9.41 -19.97
N GLY A 136 -9.53 -10.46 -20.20
CA GLY A 136 -8.46 -10.86 -19.29
C GLY A 136 -7.32 -9.84 -19.27
N PHE A 137 -6.85 -9.38 -20.44
CA PHE A 137 -5.80 -8.36 -20.51
C PHE A 137 -6.25 -7.03 -19.91
N GLU A 138 -7.50 -6.63 -20.13
CA GLU A 138 -8.09 -5.45 -19.48
C GLU A 138 -8.07 -5.59 -17.95
N ARG A 139 -8.47 -6.74 -17.42
CA ARG A 139 -8.44 -7.02 -15.97
C ARG A 139 -7.03 -6.92 -15.41
N LEU A 140 -6.06 -7.59 -16.04
CA LEU A 140 -4.65 -7.52 -15.62
C LEU A 140 -4.15 -6.06 -15.66
N ARG A 141 -4.53 -5.28 -16.67
CA ARG A 141 -4.18 -3.85 -16.77
C ARG A 141 -4.74 -3.07 -15.58
N TYR A 142 -6.01 -3.24 -15.21
CA TYR A 142 -6.56 -2.55 -14.04
C TYR A 142 -5.92 -2.99 -12.72
N GLU A 143 -5.63 -4.28 -12.57
CA GLU A 143 -4.89 -4.80 -11.41
C GLU A 143 -3.49 -4.16 -11.30
N THR A 144 -2.78 -3.95 -12.41
CA THR A 144 -1.50 -3.23 -12.38
C THR A 144 -1.63 -1.77 -11.93
N TYR A 145 -2.74 -1.09 -12.21
CA TYR A 145 -2.98 0.27 -11.66
C TYR A 145 -3.17 0.25 -10.15
N GLN A 146 -3.87 -0.76 -9.62
CA GLN A 146 -4.05 -0.90 -8.18
C GLN A 146 -2.72 -1.17 -7.48
N ILE A 147 -1.87 -2.03 -8.05
CA ILE A 147 -0.52 -2.28 -7.52
C ILE A 147 0.33 -1.01 -7.59
N ALA A 148 0.29 -0.27 -8.71
CA ALA A 148 1.01 1.00 -8.83
C ALA A 148 0.59 1.99 -7.73
N LYS A 149 -0.72 2.10 -7.47
CA LYS A 149 -1.27 2.93 -6.38
C LYS A 149 -0.77 2.46 -5.01
N ALA A 150 -0.78 1.15 -4.74
CA ALA A 150 -0.33 0.59 -3.47
C ALA A 150 1.17 0.82 -3.24
N ILE A 151 2.00 0.64 -4.26
CA ILE A 151 3.45 0.92 -4.20
C ILE A 151 3.70 2.41 -3.90
N ALA A 152 3.01 3.32 -4.62
CA ALA A 152 3.17 4.76 -4.42
C ALA A 152 2.72 5.22 -3.02
N ALA A 153 1.62 4.67 -2.50
CA ALA A 153 1.16 4.94 -1.13
C ALA A 153 2.15 4.41 -0.09
N GLY A 154 2.62 3.16 -0.27
CA GLY A 154 3.61 2.56 0.62
C GLY A 154 4.93 3.33 0.64
N GLN A 155 5.35 3.87 -0.51
CA GLN A 155 6.54 4.72 -0.61
C GLN A 155 6.35 6.04 0.13
N ARG A 156 5.26 6.77 -0.14
CA ARG A 156 4.94 8.02 0.56
C ARG A 156 4.92 7.84 2.07
N GLY A 157 4.28 6.78 2.55
CA GLY A 157 4.28 6.42 3.96
C GLY A 157 5.68 6.15 4.49
N SER A 158 6.46 5.34 3.79
CA SER A 158 7.83 4.98 4.18
C SER A 158 8.74 6.20 4.30
N ASP A 159 8.66 7.13 3.34
CA ASP A 159 9.48 8.33 3.32
C ASP A 159 9.10 9.30 4.43
N ARG A 160 7.80 9.60 4.58
CA ARG A 160 7.33 10.55 5.59
C ARG A 160 7.45 9.99 7.02
N LEU A 161 7.36 8.68 7.20
CA LEU A 161 7.38 8.01 8.52
C LEU A 161 8.71 7.27 8.78
N ALA A 162 9.76 7.60 8.03
CA ALA A 162 11.06 6.91 8.10
C ALA A 162 11.64 6.93 9.53
N SER A 163 11.61 8.09 10.19
CA SER A 163 12.10 8.31 11.57
C SER A 163 11.01 8.23 12.65
N ALA A 164 9.73 8.18 12.26
CA ALA A 164 8.61 8.29 13.19
C ALA A 164 8.32 6.96 13.90
N ARG A 165 9.08 6.63 14.95
CA ARG A 165 8.98 5.36 15.70
C ARG A 165 7.91 5.38 16.80
N LEU A 166 7.74 6.53 17.46
CA LEU A 166 6.73 6.73 18.50
C LEU A 166 5.60 7.61 18.00
N TYR A 167 4.38 7.11 18.15
CA TYR A 167 3.12 7.76 17.82
C TYR A 167 2.34 7.99 19.11
N VAL A 168 1.99 9.22 19.44
CA VAL A 168 1.21 9.56 20.64
C VAL A 168 -0.20 10.03 20.28
N ILE A 169 -1.21 9.44 20.92
CA ILE A 169 -2.63 9.77 20.73
C ILE A 169 -3.12 10.58 21.93
N LEU A 170 -3.64 11.76 21.63
CA LEU A 170 -4.08 12.80 22.56
C LEU A 170 -5.59 13.01 22.46
N ASP A 171 -6.23 13.31 23.58
CA ASP A 171 -7.58 13.83 23.67
C ASP A 171 -7.58 15.37 23.61
N GLY A 172 -8.70 15.96 23.21
CA GLY A 172 -8.86 17.41 23.09
C GLY A 172 -9.39 18.00 24.40
N SER A 173 -8.66 17.83 25.50
CA SER A 173 -9.08 18.25 26.83
C SER A 173 -8.27 19.43 27.38
N GLY A 174 -8.77 20.05 28.45
CA GLY A 174 -8.14 21.23 29.06
C GLY A 174 -8.25 22.51 28.23
N SER A 175 -7.39 23.49 28.51
CA SER A 175 -7.32 24.72 27.72
C SER A 175 -6.48 24.51 26.44
N LEU A 176 -6.73 25.33 25.41
CA LEU A 176 -5.91 25.30 24.19
C LEU A 176 -4.43 25.59 24.48
N ALA A 177 -4.13 26.41 25.49
CA ALA A 177 -2.77 26.74 25.88
C ALA A 177 -2.06 25.52 26.48
N ASP A 178 -2.73 24.81 27.40
CA ASP A 178 -2.17 23.59 28.03
C ASP A 178 -1.97 22.48 26.99
N PHE A 179 -2.94 22.30 26.09
CA PHE A 179 -2.83 21.35 25.00
C PHE A 179 -1.67 21.68 24.05
N SER A 180 -1.50 22.95 23.68
CA SER A 180 -0.38 23.38 22.83
C SER A 180 0.97 23.16 23.52
N ALA A 181 1.06 23.45 24.81
CA ALA A 181 2.25 23.21 25.61
C ALA A 181 2.58 21.71 25.70
N LEU A 182 1.57 20.85 25.89
CA LEU A 182 1.73 19.41 25.87
C LEU A 182 2.28 18.93 24.52
N VAL A 183 1.65 19.31 23.41
CA VAL A 183 2.11 18.94 22.05
C VAL A 183 3.55 19.38 21.84
N THR A 184 3.88 20.63 22.18
CA THR A 184 5.25 21.17 22.05
C THR A 184 6.26 20.35 22.85
N SER A 185 5.92 19.98 24.10
CA SER A 185 6.80 19.17 24.95
C SER A 185 7.05 17.76 24.38
N LEU A 186 6.04 17.16 23.73
CA LEU A 186 6.15 15.86 23.08
C LEU A 186 7.00 15.95 21.79
N CYS A 187 6.83 17.02 21.01
CA CYS A 187 7.69 17.30 19.85
C CYS A 187 9.16 17.45 20.27
N GLN A 188 9.44 18.22 21.33
CA GLN A 188 10.78 18.36 21.91
C GLN A 188 11.35 17.05 22.47
N ALA A 189 10.49 16.13 22.93
CA ALA A 189 10.91 14.80 23.36
C ALA A 189 11.28 13.88 22.19
N GLY A 190 11.01 14.27 20.94
CA GLY A 190 11.30 13.49 19.73
C GLY A 190 10.16 12.57 19.29
N VAL A 191 8.91 12.82 19.74
CA VAL A 191 7.74 12.09 19.25
C VAL A 191 7.58 12.31 17.75
N GLY A 192 7.45 11.24 16.98
CA GLY A 192 7.39 11.30 15.51
C GLY A 192 6.01 11.61 14.96
N VAL A 193 4.95 11.20 15.66
CA VAL A 193 3.56 11.49 15.27
C VAL A 193 2.74 11.84 16.50
N VAL A 194 1.94 12.90 16.41
CA VAL A 194 0.87 13.21 17.37
C VAL A 194 -0.49 13.13 16.67
N GLN A 195 -1.47 12.53 17.34
CA GLN A 195 -2.83 12.42 16.83
C GLN A 195 -3.84 13.00 17.80
N LEU A 196 -4.69 13.89 17.29
CA LEU A 196 -5.85 14.35 18.01
C LEU A 196 -7.02 13.37 17.79
N ARG A 197 -7.44 12.73 18.88
CA ARG A 197 -8.54 11.76 18.93
C ARG A 197 -9.55 12.16 20.00
N GLU A 198 -10.47 13.03 19.61
CA GLU A 198 -11.52 13.54 20.48
C GLU A 198 -12.90 13.21 19.89
N LYS A 199 -13.77 12.59 20.70
CA LYS A 199 -15.10 12.13 20.29
C LYS A 199 -16.25 12.97 20.86
N GLY A 200 -15.99 13.76 21.91
CA GLY A 200 -17.01 14.56 22.60
C GLY A 200 -17.08 16.02 22.16
N LEU A 201 -16.06 16.54 21.46
CA LEU A 201 -16.07 17.93 20.99
C LEU A 201 -16.94 18.11 19.74
N CYS A 202 -17.56 19.28 19.63
CA CYS A 202 -18.17 19.72 18.38
C CYS A 202 -17.09 20.09 17.35
N ASP A 203 -17.44 20.03 16.07
CA ASP A 203 -16.53 20.26 14.94
C ASP A 203 -15.72 21.56 15.06
N ARG A 204 -16.35 22.66 15.51
CA ARG A 204 -15.66 23.95 15.69
C ARG A 204 -14.54 23.85 16.71
N ALA A 205 -14.81 23.23 17.85
CA ALA A 205 -13.81 23.05 18.90
C ALA A 205 -12.71 22.09 18.44
N LEU A 206 -13.07 20.98 17.80
CA LEU A 206 -12.13 20.02 17.25
C LEU A 206 -11.15 20.65 16.24
N VAL A 207 -11.65 21.52 15.35
CA VAL A 207 -10.79 22.28 14.43
C VAL A 207 -9.85 23.24 15.17
N CYS A 208 -10.30 23.89 16.25
CA CYS A 208 -9.44 24.76 17.06
C CYS A 208 -8.28 23.97 17.69
N PHE A 209 -8.56 22.81 18.29
CA PHE A 209 -7.51 21.93 18.85
C PHE A 209 -6.59 21.38 17.76
N ALA A 210 -7.13 20.97 16.61
CA ALA A 210 -6.32 20.48 15.50
C ALA A 210 -5.37 21.57 14.97
N ARG A 211 -5.84 22.82 14.84
CA ARG A 211 -4.97 23.94 14.46
C ARG A 211 -3.92 24.25 15.51
N ALA A 212 -4.27 24.18 16.79
CA ALA A 212 -3.32 24.35 17.88
C ALA A 212 -2.21 23.27 17.83
N MET A 213 -2.58 22.01 17.57
CA MET A 213 -1.63 20.90 17.37
C MET A 213 -0.68 21.16 16.19
N VAL A 214 -1.23 21.57 15.03
CA VAL A 214 -0.44 21.88 13.82
C VAL A 214 0.54 23.03 14.09
N THR A 215 0.07 24.12 14.69
CA THR A 215 0.93 25.27 15.02
C THR A 215 2.03 24.89 16.01
N ALA A 216 1.71 24.10 17.05
CA ALA A 216 2.68 23.67 18.05
C ALA A 216 3.77 22.73 17.48
N ALA A 217 3.44 21.97 16.42
CA ALA A 217 4.36 21.03 15.78
C ALA A 217 5.15 21.63 14.59
N ALA A 218 4.85 22.87 14.17
CA ALA A 218 5.34 23.45 12.90
C ALA A 218 6.87 23.49 12.76
N ASP A 219 7.60 23.71 13.85
CA ASP A 219 9.07 23.80 13.86
C ASP A 219 9.76 22.45 14.10
N PHE A 220 8.99 21.35 14.12
CA PHE A 220 9.46 20.01 14.43
C PHE A 220 9.20 19.04 13.27
N PRO A 221 9.98 17.95 13.16
CA PRO A 221 9.68 16.88 12.20
C PRO A 221 8.46 16.02 12.60
N THR A 222 7.79 16.37 13.70
CA THR A 222 6.62 15.65 14.21
C THR A 222 5.42 15.84 13.28
N LEU A 223 4.85 14.73 12.83
CA LEU A 223 3.67 14.75 11.99
C LEU A 223 2.39 14.86 12.81
N THR A 224 1.40 15.55 12.26
CA THR A 224 0.11 15.81 12.89
C THR A 224 -1.03 15.07 12.20
N ILE A 225 -1.77 14.27 12.95
CA ILE A 225 -2.85 13.43 12.40
C ILE A 225 -4.17 13.74 13.11
N VAL A 226 -5.25 13.85 12.35
CA VAL A 226 -6.61 13.97 12.92
C VAL A 226 -7.31 12.62 12.81
N ASN A 227 -7.96 12.17 13.89
CA ASN A 227 -8.71 10.91 13.88
C ASN A 227 -10.09 11.09 13.22
N ASP A 228 -10.53 10.09 12.45
CA ASP A 228 -11.86 9.88 11.84
C ASP A 228 -12.38 10.97 10.87
N ARG A 229 -11.79 12.18 10.85
CA ARG A 229 -12.34 13.37 10.19
C ARG A 229 -11.40 13.94 9.11
N PRO A 230 -11.38 13.37 7.88
CA PRO A 230 -10.59 13.87 6.75
C PRO A 230 -10.85 15.34 6.42
N ASP A 231 -12.10 15.78 6.50
CA ASP A 231 -12.55 17.15 6.28
C ASP A 231 -11.88 18.12 7.26
N LEU A 232 -11.89 17.78 8.55
CA LEU A 232 -11.30 18.61 9.59
C LEU A 232 -9.77 18.58 9.54
N ALA A 233 -9.16 17.45 9.15
CA ALA A 233 -7.73 17.35 8.89
C ALA A 233 -7.27 18.38 7.84
N VAL A 234 -8.03 18.49 6.74
CA VAL A 234 -7.76 19.47 5.67
C VAL A 234 -7.94 20.90 6.19
N LEU A 235 -9.05 21.20 6.87
CA LEU A 235 -9.34 22.54 7.39
C LEU A 235 -8.34 23.03 8.45
N ALA A 236 -7.71 22.11 9.18
CA ALA A 236 -6.69 22.40 10.17
C ALA A 236 -5.27 22.48 9.58
N GLY A 237 -5.06 22.00 8.36
CA GLY A 237 -3.73 21.90 7.77
C GLY A 237 -2.90 20.73 8.31
N ALA A 238 -3.54 19.69 8.85
CA ALA A 238 -2.84 18.51 9.37
C ALA A 238 -2.17 17.70 8.25
N ASP A 239 -1.14 16.95 8.63
CA ASP A 239 -0.35 16.11 7.72
C ASP A 239 -1.11 14.90 7.18
N GLY A 240 -2.15 14.47 7.89
CA GLY A 240 -2.93 13.30 7.53
C GLY A 240 -4.14 13.04 8.43
N VAL A 241 -4.79 11.93 8.13
CA VAL A 241 -5.95 11.40 8.85
C VAL A 241 -5.69 9.93 9.23
N HIS A 242 -6.26 9.50 10.35
CA HIS A 242 -6.34 8.08 10.71
C HIS A 242 -7.82 7.68 10.77
N VAL A 243 -8.21 6.60 10.09
CA VAL A 243 -9.59 6.10 10.06
C VAL A 243 -9.68 4.69 10.63
N GLY A 244 -10.81 4.34 11.23
CA GLY A 244 -11.12 2.98 11.64
C GLY A 244 -11.80 2.17 10.54
N GLN A 245 -12.41 1.05 10.94
CA GLN A 245 -13.11 0.13 10.02
C GLN A 245 -14.57 0.53 9.75
N GLU A 246 -15.15 1.37 10.60
CA GLU A 246 -16.56 1.82 10.50
C GLU A 246 -16.66 3.25 9.93
N GLU A 247 -15.58 4.01 9.99
CA GLU A 247 -15.46 5.34 9.42
C GLU A 247 -15.26 5.30 7.89
N LEU A 248 -14.96 6.47 7.29
CA LEU A 248 -14.75 6.58 5.85
C LEU A 248 -13.68 5.62 5.35
N SER A 249 -13.95 5.02 4.19
CA SER A 249 -12.98 4.17 3.50
C SER A 249 -11.71 4.97 3.16
N VAL A 250 -10.57 4.28 3.02
CA VAL A 250 -9.32 4.90 2.55
C VAL A 250 -9.50 5.60 1.19
N HIS A 251 -10.36 5.05 0.33
CA HIS A 251 -10.71 5.65 -0.95
C HIS A 251 -11.39 7.02 -0.77
N ASP A 252 -12.42 7.09 0.08
CA ASP A 252 -13.20 8.31 0.26
C ASP A 252 -12.41 9.35 1.06
N ALA A 253 -11.63 8.91 2.06
CA ALA A 253 -10.69 9.76 2.76
C ALA A 253 -9.67 10.38 1.78
N ARG A 254 -9.14 9.60 0.83
CA ARG A 254 -8.20 10.08 -0.21
C ARG A 254 -8.83 11.15 -1.10
N ALA A 255 -10.10 11.00 -1.46
CA ALA A 255 -10.82 11.99 -2.26
C ALA A 255 -10.93 13.35 -1.52
N ILE A 256 -10.99 13.35 -0.19
CA ILE A 256 -11.07 14.56 0.63
C ILE A 256 -9.69 15.15 0.90
N VAL A 257 -8.74 14.35 1.39
CA VAL A 257 -7.43 14.86 1.85
C VAL A 257 -6.45 15.18 0.72
N GLY A 258 -6.74 14.67 -0.48
CA GLY A 258 -5.93 14.83 -1.67
C GLY A 258 -4.74 13.85 -1.73
N PRO A 259 -3.89 13.97 -2.77
CA PRO A 259 -2.89 12.96 -3.07
C PRO A 259 -1.72 12.92 -2.07
N GLN A 260 -1.44 14.00 -1.33
CA GLN A 260 -0.19 14.14 -0.57
C GLN A 260 -0.30 13.83 0.93
N ARG A 261 -1.47 14.01 1.54
CA ARG A 261 -1.67 13.79 2.98
C ARG A 261 -1.60 12.30 3.32
N LEU A 262 -1.15 11.99 4.53
CA LEU A 262 -1.09 10.61 5.00
C LEU A 262 -2.50 10.11 5.35
N ILE A 263 -2.76 8.84 5.05
CA ILE A 263 -3.95 8.11 5.46
C ILE A 263 -3.50 6.86 6.19
N GLY A 264 -3.76 6.83 7.49
CA GLY A 264 -3.63 5.65 8.32
C GLY A 264 -4.95 4.92 8.45
N VAL A 265 -4.90 3.60 8.59
CA VAL A 265 -6.09 2.80 8.89
C VAL A 265 -5.81 1.81 10.01
N SER A 266 -6.74 1.68 10.95
CA SER A 266 -6.68 0.65 11.99
C SER A 266 -7.01 -0.72 11.40
N THR A 267 -6.27 -1.76 11.79
CA THR A 267 -6.46 -3.14 11.34
C THR A 267 -6.36 -4.11 12.52
N HIS A 268 -7.17 -5.16 12.47
CA HIS A 268 -7.37 -6.12 13.56
C HIS A 268 -7.09 -7.57 13.14
N ASN A 269 -6.86 -7.81 11.86
CA ASN A 269 -6.51 -9.10 11.29
C ASN A 269 -5.85 -8.92 9.91
N VAL A 270 -5.38 -10.03 9.35
CA VAL A 270 -4.59 -10.06 8.12
C VAL A 270 -5.42 -9.67 6.90
N GLU A 271 -6.70 -10.04 6.86
CA GLU A 271 -7.60 -9.66 5.77
C GLU A 271 -7.78 -8.14 5.72
N GLN A 272 -7.93 -7.48 6.86
CA GLN A 272 -7.99 -6.01 6.95
C GLN A 272 -6.65 -5.38 6.56
N LEU A 273 -5.52 -5.97 6.94
CA LEU A 273 -4.19 -5.52 6.52
C LEU A 273 -4.01 -5.59 5.00
N LYS A 274 -4.39 -6.71 4.39
CA LYS A 274 -4.35 -6.88 2.92
C LYS A 274 -5.25 -5.85 2.23
N GLN A 275 -6.44 -5.60 2.78
CA GLN A 275 -7.36 -4.61 2.25
C GLN A 275 -6.83 -3.18 2.40
N ALA A 276 -6.12 -2.85 3.48
CA ALA A 276 -5.48 -1.57 3.69
C ALA A 276 -4.42 -1.28 2.61
N VAL A 277 -3.54 -2.25 2.34
CA VAL A 277 -2.53 -2.14 1.27
C VAL A 277 -3.21 -1.97 -0.09
N LYS A 278 -4.21 -2.80 -0.41
CA LYS A 278 -4.97 -2.71 -1.66
C LYS A 278 -5.66 -1.37 -1.83
N SER A 279 -6.16 -0.78 -0.75
CA SER A 279 -6.87 0.50 -0.79
C SER A 279 -5.91 1.70 -0.97
N GLY A 280 -4.61 1.48 -0.77
CA GLY A 280 -3.57 2.50 -0.85
C GLY A 280 -3.46 3.34 0.42
N ALA A 281 -3.56 2.70 1.59
CA ALA A 281 -3.20 3.32 2.87
C ALA A 281 -1.69 3.63 2.89
N ASP A 282 -1.29 4.72 3.56
CA ASP A 282 0.12 5.10 3.70
C ASP A 282 0.76 4.43 4.94
N TYR A 283 -0.04 4.08 5.94
CA TYR A 283 0.40 3.32 7.11
C TYR A 283 -0.79 2.60 7.79
N VAL A 284 -0.49 1.69 8.71
CA VAL A 284 -1.51 0.92 9.45
C VAL A 284 -1.29 0.97 10.96
N GLY A 285 -2.39 0.96 11.70
CA GLY A 285 -2.40 0.63 13.13
C GLY A 285 -2.73 -0.85 13.32
N LEU A 286 -1.89 -1.60 14.05
CA LEU A 286 -2.07 -3.02 14.32
C LEU A 286 -2.49 -3.21 15.78
N GLY A 287 -3.72 -3.62 16.04
CA GLY A 287 -4.13 -3.85 17.41
C GLY A 287 -5.59 -4.26 17.58
N PRO A 288 -6.10 -4.31 18.83
CA PRO A 288 -5.34 -4.10 20.06
C PRO A 288 -4.27 -5.19 20.29
N THR A 289 -3.09 -4.77 20.73
CA THR A 289 -1.93 -5.64 21.00
C THR A 289 -2.03 -6.31 22.36
N PHE A 290 -2.53 -5.59 23.36
CA PHE A 290 -2.82 -6.08 24.71
C PHE A 290 -4.27 -5.79 25.11
N PRO A 291 -4.89 -6.61 25.99
CA PRO A 291 -6.27 -6.40 26.40
C PRO A 291 -6.46 -5.02 27.02
N SER A 292 -7.45 -4.28 26.54
CA SER A 292 -7.80 -2.99 27.14
C SER A 292 -8.77 -3.20 28.31
N LYS A 293 -8.57 -2.45 29.40
CA LYS A 293 -9.57 -2.33 30.48
C LYS A 293 -10.76 -1.44 30.08
N THR A 294 -10.62 -0.61 29.04
CA THR A 294 -11.57 0.46 28.67
C THR A 294 -12.35 0.22 27.38
N LYS A 295 -11.95 -0.74 26.54
CA LYS A 295 -12.71 -1.17 25.36
C LYS A 295 -12.81 -2.69 25.31
N ARG A 296 -14.03 -3.22 25.17
CA ARG A 296 -14.27 -4.62 24.84
C ARG A 296 -14.15 -4.78 23.32
N PHE A 297 -13.27 -5.67 22.89
CA PHE A 297 -13.14 -6.03 21.49
C PHE A 297 -13.69 -7.45 21.30
N GLU A 298 -14.40 -7.70 20.20
CA GLU A 298 -14.94 -9.02 19.88
C GLU A 298 -13.82 -10.02 19.54
N SER A 299 -12.68 -9.52 19.05
CA SER A 299 -11.47 -10.28 18.78
C SER A 299 -10.25 -9.53 19.28
N PHE A 300 -9.27 -10.29 19.76
CA PHE A 300 -7.99 -9.78 20.25
C PHE A 300 -6.90 -10.18 19.27
N ALA A 301 -6.36 -9.20 18.54
CA ALA A 301 -5.37 -9.45 17.49
C ALA A 301 -4.05 -10.01 18.09
N GLY A 302 -3.60 -9.41 19.20
CA GLY A 302 -2.48 -9.91 19.98
C GLY A 302 -1.13 -9.87 19.26
N LEU A 303 -0.12 -10.47 19.90
CA LEU A 303 1.26 -10.50 19.38
C LEU A 303 1.41 -11.37 18.12
N ASP A 304 0.57 -12.39 17.94
CA ASP A 304 0.61 -13.25 16.76
C ASP A 304 0.26 -12.47 15.49
N PHE A 305 -0.76 -11.61 15.55
CA PHE A 305 -1.08 -10.71 14.43
C PHE A 305 0.09 -9.77 14.09
N LEU A 306 0.82 -9.27 15.10
CA LEU A 306 1.99 -8.43 14.85
C LEU A 306 3.12 -9.19 14.15
N ARG A 307 3.38 -10.44 14.54
CA ARG A 307 4.37 -11.31 13.89
C ARG A 307 4.00 -11.57 12.43
N GLU A 308 2.73 -11.87 12.18
CA GLU A 308 2.24 -12.13 10.83
C GLU A 308 2.30 -10.86 9.97
N ALA A 309 1.89 -9.71 10.52
CA ALA A 309 1.96 -8.43 9.81
C ALA A 309 3.41 -8.05 9.43
N ALA A 310 4.38 -8.29 10.32
CA ALA A 310 5.79 -7.97 10.11
C ALA A 310 6.41 -8.70 8.90
N VAL A 311 5.90 -9.89 8.53
CA VAL A 311 6.36 -10.64 7.35
C VAL A 311 5.44 -10.50 6.15
N THR A 312 4.27 -9.86 6.31
CA THR A 312 3.25 -9.74 5.25
C THR A 312 3.45 -8.50 4.39
N THR A 313 3.81 -7.36 5.00
CA THR A 313 3.90 -6.08 4.28
C THR A 313 5.05 -5.21 4.78
N SER A 314 5.55 -4.40 3.86
CA SER A 314 6.54 -3.34 4.08
C SER A 314 5.92 -2.01 4.52
N LEU A 315 4.59 -1.90 4.55
CA LEU A 315 3.90 -0.67 4.91
C LEU A 315 4.25 -0.27 6.37
N PRO A 316 4.51 1.02 6.67
CA PRO A 316 4.73 1.45 8.05
C PRO A 316 3.56 1.01 8.95
N ALA A 317 3.89 0.25 9.98
CA ALA A 317 2.91 -0.34 10.89
C ALA A 317 3.20 0.05 12.33
N TYR A 318 2.18 0.55 13.03
CA TYR A 318 2.25 0.92 14.45
C TYR A 318 1.47 -0.10 15.27
N ALA A 319 2.17 -0.87 16.12
CA ALA A 319 1.50 -1.67 17.13
C ALA A 319 0.75 -0.74 18.10
N ILE A 320 -0.51 -1.04 18.40
CA ILE A 320 -1.38 -0.19 19.21
C ILE A 320 -2.21 -1.02 20.19
N GLY A 321 -2.52 -0.43 21.34
CA GLY A 321 -3.48 -0.96 22.32
C GLY A 321 -2.80 -1.63 23.51
N GLY A 322 -2.85 -0.96 24.66
CA GLY A 322 -2.34 -1.47 25.94
C GLY A 322 -0.82 -1.58 26.06
N ILE A 323 -0.06 -0.92 25.16
CA ILE A 323 1.40 -0.91 25.19
C ILE A 323 1.90 0.07 26.25
N THR A 324 2.86 -0.37 27.06
CA THR A 324 3.53 0.37 28.14
C THR A 324 5.04 0.15 28.08
N GLU A 325 5.81 0.83 28.94
CA GLU A 325 7.25 0.61 29.07
C GLU A 325 7.60 -0.83 29.52
N GLU A 326 6.67 -1.52 30.18
CA GLU A 326 6.89 -2.85 30.76
C GLU A 326 6.72 -3.98 29.73
N ASN A 327 5.82 -3.81 28.76
CA ASN A 327 5.50 -4.84 27.76
C ASN A 327 6.00 -4.50 26.34
N LEU A 328 6.70 -3.38 26.18
CA LEU A 328 7.27 -2.97 24.88
C LEU A 328 8.24 -4.01 24.32
N ALA A 329 9.02 -4.68 25.17
CA ALA A 329 9.95 -5.72 24.73
C ALA A 329 9.23 -6.87 23.99
N ASP A 330 8.04 -7.27 24.45
CA ASP A 330 7.24 -8.32 23.79
C ASP A 330 6.76 -7.90 22.40
N VAL A 331 6.45 -6.61 22.23
CA VAL A 331 6.07 -6.02 20.93
C VAL A 331 7.26 -5.98 19.98
N LEU A 332 8.44 -5.57 20.47
CA LEU A 332 9.65 -5.55 19.65
C LEU A 332 10.08 -6.94 19.21
N ALA A 333 9.89 -7.96 20.06
CA ALA A 333 10.15 -9.35 19.75
C ALA A 333 9.29 -9.91 18.61
N THR A 334 8.20 -9.23 18.20
CA THR A 334 7.41 -9.62 17.02
C THR A 334 7.98 -9.10 15.70
N GLY A 335 9.05 -8.29 15.75
CA GLY A 335 9.58 -7.57 14.59
C GLY A 335 8.93 -6.20 14.36
N ALA A 336 7.96 -5.81 15.18
CA ALA A 336 7.39 -4.46 15.12
C ALA A 336 8.44 -3.41 15.52
N GLN A 337 8.54 -2.33 14.75
CA GLN A 337 9.52 -1.27 14.97
C GLN A 337 8.89 0.06 15.39
N ARG A 338 7.56 0.14 15.40
CA ARG A 338 6.83 1.38 15.71
C ARG A 338 5.65 1.07 16.61
N ILE A 339 5.36 1.98 17.53
CA ILE A 339 4.25 1.84 18.48
C ILE A 339 3.40 3.11 18.50
N ALA A 340 2.10 2.92 18.72
CA ALA A 340 1.17 3.99 19.05
C ALA A 340 0.63 3.82 20.47
N VAL A 341 0.78 4.86 21.28
CA VAL A 341 0.41 4.87 22.70
C VAL A 341 -0.45 6.09 23.03
N SER A 342 -1.23 5.98 24.10
CA SER A 342 -1.99 7.10 24.67
C SER A 342 -1.70 7.19 26.16
N ALA A 343 -2.40 6.40 26.98
CA ALA A 343 -2.31 6.43 28.44
C ALA A 343 -0.89 6.22 29.01
N ALA A 344 0.00 5.49 28.33
CA ALA A 344 1.39 5.32 28.76
C ALA A 344 2.19 6.64 28.76
N VAL A 345 1.74 7.64 27.99
CA VAL A 345 2.34 8.98 27.92
C VAL A 345 1.43 10.00 28.61
N THR A 346 0.16 10.07 28.21
CA THR A 346 -0.78 11.10 28.71
C THR A 346 -1.21 10.87 30.15
N GLY A 347 -1.11 9.63 30.66
CA GLY A 347 -1.36 9.31 32.07
C GLY A 347 -0.16 9.54 32.99
N SER A 348 1.00 9.89 32.44
CA SER A 348 2.20 10.23 33.22
C SER A 348 2.11 11.66 33.77
N ALA A 349 2.63 11.89 34.98
CA ALA A 349 2.83 13.24 35.49
C ALA A 349 3.83 14.05 34.64
N GLU A 350 4.75 13.35 33.95
CA GLU A 350 5.73 13.93 33.04
C GLU A 350 5.61 13.23 31.67
N PRO A 351 4.70 13.69 30.78
CA PRO A 351 4.48 13.04 29.47
C PRO A 351 5.71 13.03 28.57
N ALA A 352 6.48 14.13 28.54
CA ALA A 352 7.69 14.22 27.74
C ALA A 352 8.76 13.21 28.18
N GLU A 353 8.95 13.00 29.49
CA GLU A 353 9.90 12.00 30.00
C GLU A 353 9.44 10.57 29.71
N ALA A 354 8.14 10.29 29.82
CA ALA A 354 7.59 8.99 29.43
C ALA A 354 7.83 8.69 27.94
N ALA A 355 7.63 9.69 27.06
CA ALA A 355 7.94 9.56 25.65
C ALA A 355 9.44 9.29 25.40
N ARG A 356 10.35 9.99 26.10
CA ARG A 356 11.81 9.75 25.98
C ARG A 356 12.21 8.35 26.41
N ARG A 357 11.62 7.80 27.48
CA ARG A 357 11.91 6.42 27.92
C ARG A 357 11.48 5.39 26.89
N LEU A 358 10.28 5.54 26.32
CA LEU A 358 9.80 4.68 25.22
C LEU A 358 10.70 4.79 23.98
N LEU A 359 11.07 6.00 23.57
CA LEU A 359 11.99 6.23 22.44
C LEU A 359 13.36 5.59 22.68
N LYS A 360 13.88 5.65 23.91
CA LYS A 360 15.13 5.00 24.26
C LYS A 360 15.05 3.48 24.08
N GLN A 361 13.96 2.85 24.52
CA GLN A 361 13.76 1.41 24.30
C GLN A 361 13.62 1.07 22.81
N LEU A 362 12.89 1.90 22.04
CA LEU A 362 12.74 1.73 20.58
C LEU A 362 14.06 1.90 19.80
N ALA A 363 15.07 2.53 20.39
CA ALA A 363 16.39 2.74 19.79
C ALA A 363 17.36 1.57 20.05
N VAL A 364 17.09 0.72 21.05
CA VAL A 364 17.93 -0.45 21.35
C VAL A 364 17.61 -1.54 20.33
N ARG A 365 18.60 -1.89 19.50
CA ARG A 365 18.57 -3.02 18.58
C ARG A 365 19.34 -4.20 19.15
#